data_AF-A0A9W9DQ69-F1
#
_entry.id   AF-A0A9W9DQ69-F1
#
_cell.length_a   1.000
_cell.length_b   1.000
_cell.length_c   1.000
_cell.angle_alpha   90.00
_cell.angle_beta   90.00
_cell.angle_gamma   90.00
#
_symmetry.space_group_name_H-M   'P 1'
#
loop_
_entity.id
_entity.type
_entity.pdbx_description
1 polymer ?
#
loop_
_entity_poly.entity_id
_entity_poly.type
_entity_poly.pdbx_seq_one_letter_code
_entity_poly.pdbx_strand_id
1 'polypeptide(L)'
;MCRFGRVEALWHDNDTNDQYIKQLHTIIKPDSTKSPHQIHLSEAECAKFLFEAPDLRPQEYVILQQYLHQIGRPFRTYTDIPHPEYSLVLPPAAKRALNISANKYTYSCFSSHLGNSSIQFYDRFTQTLHTGFIHTILQLPLEGILQSFLLVQEHFSLPPAEEQKAPYIKYPELMTRIVGAAPSNKIFVIEPQHIITHLTTLFQTKGTYGIPFETYVVCWGLNRGRK
;
A
#
# COMPACT_ATOMS: atom_id res chain seq x y z
N MET A 1 -13.40 -25.22 7.79
CA MET A 1 -13.10 -24.43 9.02
C MET A 1 -12.93 -25.29 10.29
N CYS A 2 -12.55 -26.58 10.22
CA CYS A 2 -12.52 -27.46 11.42
C CYS A 2 -11.11 -27.75 12.01
N ARG A 3 -10.03 -27.21 11.44
CA ARG A 3 -8.65 -27.51 11.90
C ARG A 3 -8.13 -26.51 12.93
N PHE A 4 -8.55 -25.25 12.85
CA PHE A 4 -8.10 -24.18 13.75
C PHE A 4 -8.62 -24.38 15.18
N GLY A 5 -9.93 -24.63 15.34
CA GLY A 5 -10.52 -24.85 16.66
C GLY A 5 -9.98 -26.10 17.39
N ARG A 6 -9.56 -27.13 16.65
CA ARG A 6 -8.94 -28.32 17.25
C ARG A 6 -7.53 -28.03 17.80
N VAL A 7 -6.77 -27.15 17.15
CA VAL A 7 -5.43 -26.74 17.62
C VAL A 7 -5.54 -25.79 18.82
N GLU A 8 -6.53 -24.89 18.85
CA GLU A 8 -6.77 -24.04 20.02
C GLU A 8 -7.27 -24.83 21.24
N ALA A 9 -8.14 -25.82 21.04
CA ALA A 9 -8.59 -26.70 22.13
C ALA A 9 -7.42 -27.50 22.75
N LEU A 10 -6.56 -28.08 21.92
CA LEU A 10 -5.36 -28.82 22.38
C LEU A 10 -4.38 -27.96 23.19
N TRP A 11 -4.37 -26.64 22.98
CA TRP A 11 -3.55 -25.71 23.77
C TRP A 11 -4.20 -25.39 25.12
N HIS A 12 -5.52 -25.17 25.15
CA HIS A 12 -6.24 -24.85 26.39
C HIS A 12 -6.38 -26.05 27.33
N ASP A 13 -6.34 -27.27 26.80
CA ASP A 13 -6.44 -28.51 27.59
C ASP A 13 -5.14 -28.90 28.34
N ASN A 14 -4.11 -28.03 28.29
CA ASN A 14 -3.04 -27.96 29.30
C ASN A 14 -2.17 -29.23 29.47
N ASP A 15 -1.80 -29.89 28.38
CA ASP A 15 -0.78 -30.95 28.39
C ASP A 15 0.17 -30.84 27.20
N THR A 16 1.00 -29.79 27.13
CA THR A 16 1.96 -29.66 26.01
C THR A 16 3.32 -29.10 26.44
N ASN A 17 4.16 -30.02 26.90
CA ASN A 17 5.61 -29.91 26.73
C ASN A 17 6.05 -30.17 25.26
N ASP A 18 5.08 -30.27 24.34
CA ASP A 18 5.32 -30.56 22.94
C ASP A 18 5.79 -29.31 22.18
N GLN A 19 7.09 -29.33 21.86
CA GLN A 19 7.79 -28.27 21.13
C GLN A 19 7.16 -28.00 19.75
N TYR A 20 6.53 -28.99 19.13
CA TYR A 20 5.92 -28.86 17.81
C TYR A 20 4.60 -28.07 17.86
N ILE A 21 3.81 -28.21 18.93
CA ILE A 21 2.59 -27.43 19.13
C ILE A 21 2.92 -25.95 19.41
N LYS A 22 4.01 -25.69 20.16
CA LYS A 22 4.52 -24.33 20.37
C LYS A 22 4.97 -23.68 19.06
N GLN A 23 5.71 -24.40 18.21
CA GLN A 23 6.12 -23.91 16.87
C GLN A 23 4.92 -23.66 15.95
N LEU A 24 3.93 -24.56 15.96
CA LEU A 24 2.68 -24.37 15.21
C LEU A 24 1.92 -23.14 15.72
N HIS A 25 1.87 -22.90 17.03
CA HIS A 25 1.24 -21.71 17.59
C HIS A 25 1.93 -20.41 17.14
N THR A 26 3.26 -20.35 17.12
CA THR A 26 4.01 -19.19 16.59
C THR A 26 3.70 -18.92 15.11
N ILE A 27 3.37 -19.95 14.34
CA ILE A 27 2.97 -19.83 12.93
C ILE A 27 1.51 -19.38 12.80
N ILE A 28 0.64 -19.84 13.70
CA ILE A 28 -0.82 -19.58 13.67
C ILE A 28 -1.19 -18.23 14.27
N LYS A 29 -0.50 -17.81 15.33
CA LYS A 29 -0.55 -16.47 15.92
C LYS A 29 0.87 -15.88 15.83
N PRO A 30 1.28 -15.39 14.65
CA PRO A 30 2.50 -14.59 14.58
C PRO A 30 2.31 -13.42 15.55
N ASP A 31 3.32 -13.15 16.39
CA ASP A 31 3.29 -12.05 17.34
C ASP A 31 2.79 -10.78 16.66
N SER A 32 1.57 -10.37 17.00
CA SER A 32 0.91 -9.16 16.49
C SER A 32 1.59 -7.88 16.97
N THR A 33 2.72 -7.99 17.67
CA THR A 33 3.49 -6.91 18.26
C THR A 33 4.54 -6.31 17.32
N LYS A 34 4.77 -6.89 16.13
CA LYS A 34 5.63 -6.26 15.12
C LYS A 34 4.82 -5.30 14.25
N SER A 35 4.36 -4.20 14.86
CA SER A 35 4.20 -2.97 14.09
C SER A 35 5.49 -2.75 13.27
N PRO A 36 5.41 -2.35 11.99
CA PRO A 36 6.60 -2.07 11.20
C PRO A 36 7.50 -1.14 12.02
N HIS A 37 8.79 -1.50 12.16
CA HIS A 37 9.75 -0.77 13.00
C HIS A 37 9.60 0.74 12.80
N GLN A 38 8.96 1.42 13.75
CA GLN A 38 8.81 2.87 13.70
C GLN A 38 10.20 3.46 13.92
N ILE A 39 10.71 4.14 12.90
CA ILE A 39 12.01 4.80 12.99
C ILE A 39 11.75 6.14 13.67
N HIS A 40 12.07 6.20 14.97
CA HIS A 40 12.04 7.43 15.74
C HIS A 40 13.27 8.27 15.41
N LEU A 41 13.04 9.56 15.21
CA LEU A 41 14.06 10.56 14.91
C LEU A 41 14.02 11.64 16.00
N SER A 42 15.19 12.05 16.48
CA SER A 42 15.35 13.23 17.32
C SER A 42 15.00 14.50 16.55
N GLU A 43 14.78 15.62 17.25
CA GLU A 43 14.48 16.91 16.62
C GLU A 43 15.60 17.36 15.67
N ALA A 44 16.86 17.15 16.05
CA ALA A 44 18.01 17.46 15.22
C ALA A 44 18.05 16.61 13.95
N GLU A 45 17.72 15.32 14.05
CA GLU A 45 17.62 14.43 12.89
C GLU A 45 16.44 14.78 11.99
N CYS A 46 15.29 15.17 12.57
CA CYS A 46 14.14 15.65 11.80
C CYS A 46 14.48 16.92 11.01
N ALA A 47 15.11 17.91 11.66
CA ALA A 47 15.52 19.14 11.02
C ALA A 47 16.52 18.88 9.89
N LYS A 48 17.52 18.03 10.14
CA LYS A 48 18.49 17.63 9.11
C LYS A 48 17.83 16.92 7.93
N PHE A 49 16.93 15.97 8.22
CA PHE A 49 16.20 15.23 7.19
C PHE A 49 15.39 16.18 6.29
N LEU A 50 14.65 17.12 6.90
CA LEU A 50 13.82 18.07 6.16
C LEU A 50 14.66 19.08 5.36
N PHE A 51 15.83 19.47 5.88
CA PHE A 51 16.76 20.34 5.17
C PHE A 51 17.38 19.68 3.92
N GLU A 52 17.66 18.39 3.98
CA GLU A 52 18.22 17.63 2.84
C GLU A 52 17.14 17.17 1.84
N ALA A 53 15.87 17.13 2.27
CA ALA A 53 14.77 16.68 1.44
C ALA A 53 14.34 17.75 0.41
N PRO A 54 13.96 17.33 -0.81
CA PRO A 54 13.38 18.25 -1.78
C PRO A 54 11.96 18.66 -1.37
N ASP A 55 11.52 19.81 -1.90
CA ASP A 55 10.14 20.27 -1.73
C ASP A 55 9.13 19.31 -2.38
N LEU A 56 8.00 19.15 -1.71
CA LEU A 56 6.82 18.46 -2.22
C LEU A 56 6.25 19.25 -3.40
N ARG A 57 5.76 18.52 -4.41
CA ARG A 57 4.99 19.16 -5.48
C ARG A 57 3.68 19.67 -4.89
N PRO A 58 3.14 20.80 -5.37
CA PRO A 58 1.89 21.37 -4.83
C PRO A 58 0.74 20.35 -4.75
N GLN A 59 0.58 19.52 -5.78
CA GLN A 59 -0.44 18.47 -5.81
C GLN A 59 -0.22 17.39 -4.75
N GLU A 60 1.02 16.99 -4.50
CA GLU A 60 1.34 15.97 -3.48
C GLU A 60 1.10 16.50 -2.08
N TYR A 61 1.48 17.76 -1.84
CA TYR A 61 1.26 18.42 -0.56
C TYR A 61 -0.23 18.44 -0.22
N VAL A 62 -1.07 18.89 -1.16
CA VAL A 62 -2.53 18.96 -0.97
C VAL A 62 -3.13 17.57 -0.72
N ILE A 63 -2.79 16.58 -1.52
CA ILE A 63 -3.36 15.22 -1.36
C ILE A 63 -2.88 14.58 -0.05
N LEU A 64 -1.61 14.76 0.33
CA LEU A 64 -1.08 14.24 1.59
C LEU A 64 -1.74 14.92 2.79
N GLN A 65 -1.92 16.25 2.74
CA GLN A 65 -2.64 16.98 3.79
C GLN A 65 -4.08 16.49 3.94
N GLN A 66 -4.79 16.32 2.82
CA GLN A 66 -6.15 15.78 2.83
C GLN A 66 -6.20 14.38 3.44
N TYR A 67 -5.26 13.51 3.06
CA TYR A 67 -5.13 12.18 3.65
C TYR A 67 -4.93 12.23 5.17
N LEU A 68 -4.00 13.07 5.65
CA LEU A 68 -3.72 13.24 7.08
C LEU A 68 -4.95 13.74 7.84
N HIS A 69 -5.65 14.72 7.29
CA HIS A 69 -6.91 15.22 7.85
C HIS A 69 -7.97 14.12 7.98
N GLN A 70 -8.13 13.30 6.95
CA GLN A 70 -9.13 12.22 6.94
C GLN A 70 -8.81 11.11 7.95
N ILE A 71 -7.54 10.86 8.26
CA ILE A 71 -7.15 9.90 9.32
C ILE A 71 -7.15 10.50 10.73
N GLY A 72 -7.69 11.72 10.91
CA GLY A 72 -7.80 12.37 12.21
C GLY A 72 -6.52 13.06 12.69
N ARG A 73 -5.57 13.33 11.78
CA ARG A 73 -4.33 14.08 12.07
C ARG A 73 -4.38 15.41 11.33
N PRO A 74 -4.99 16.46 11.91
CA PRO A 74 -5.27 17.71 11.23
C PRO A 74 -4.01 18.60 11.10
N PHE A 75 -3.05 18.18 10.26
CA PHE A 75 -1.84 18.94 9.98
C PHE A 75 -2.14 20.19 9.15
N ARG A 76 -1.81 21.36 9.72
CA ARG A 76 -1.95 22.65 9.07
C ARG A 76 -0.98 22.84 7.92
N THR A 77 -1.35 23.71 7.00
CA THR A 77 -0.48 24.16 5.92
C THR A 77 0.64 25.01 6.51
N TYR A 78 1.87 24.86 6.03
CA TYR A 78 3.02 25.66 6.51
C TYR A 78 2.89 27.17 6.19
N THR A 79 1.98 27.54 5.30
CA THR A 79 1.72 28.94 4.91
C THR A 79 0.63 29.61 5.74
N ASP A 80 -0.13 28.86 6.56
CA ASP A 80 -1.29 29.37 7.30
C ASP A 80 -0.87 30.05 8.61
N ILE A 81 -0.19 31.19 8.48
CA ILE A 81 0.37 31.97 9.59
C ILE A 81 -0.63 33.06 10.03
N PRO A 82 -0.81 33.31 11.36
CA PRO A 82 -0.11 32.70 12.49
C PRO A 82 -0.67 31.32 12.87
N HIS A 83 0.24 30.44 13.28
CA HIS A 83 -0.11 29.13 13.82
C HIS A 83 -0.50 29.23 15.30
N PRO A 84 -1.57 28.53 15.74
CA PRO A 84 -1.87 28.37 17.16
C PRO A 84 -0.74 27.65 17.89
N GLU A 85 -0.66 27.86 19.21
CA GLU A 85 0.27 27.13 20.06
C GLU A 85 0.05 25.61 19.95
N TYR A 86 1.14 24.85 19.81
CA TYR A 86 1.14 23.38 19.65
C TYR A 86 0.45 22.85 18.39
N SER A 87 0.24 23.67 17.35
CA SER A 87 -0.34 23.17 16.12
C SER A 87 0.62 22.24 15.36
N LEU A 88 0.10 21.12 14.86
CA LEU A 88 0.81 20.25 13.93
C LEU A 88 0.85 20.91 12.54
N VAL A 89 2.04 21.07 11.97
CA VAL A 89 2.25 21.69 10.65
C VAL A 89 2.90 20.67 9.71
N LEU A 90 2.32 20.46 8.54
CA LEU A 90 2.87 19.55 7.53
C LEU A 90 4.10 20.22 6.89
N PRO A 91 5.31 19.65 7.01
CA PRO A 91 6.49 20.21 6.38
C PRO A 91 6.34 20.26 4.86
N PRO A 92 6.89 21.31 4.19
CA PRO A 92 6.84 21.43 2.74
C PRO A 92 7.77 20.45 2.01
N ALA A 93 8.73 19.85 2.70
CA ALA A 93 9.75 18.97 2.13
C ALA A 93 9.53 17.50 2.49
N ALA A 94 9.83 16.60 1.55
CA ALA A 94 9.80 15.16 1.78
C ALA A 94 10.81 14.43 0.90
N LYS A 95 11.45 13.39 1.44
CA LYS A 95 12.35 12.55 0.67
C LYS A 95 11.56 11.70 -0.32
N ARG A 96 12.00 11.69 -1.58
CA ARG A 96 11.48 10.79 -2.61
C ARG A 96 12.30 9.50 -2.63
N ALA A 97 11.67 8.39 -2.27
CA ALA A 97 12.31 7.08 -2.34
C ALA A 97 11.97 6.40 -3.68
N LEU A 98 12.94 5.71 -4.28
CA LEU A 98 12.69 4.85 -5.45
C LEU A 98 12.06 3.52 -5.05
N ASN A 99 12.36 3.06 -3.84
CA ASN A 99 11.81 1.85 -3.25
C ASN A 99 11.76 1.96 -1.72
N ILE A 100 10.94 1.10 -1.11
CA ILE A 100 10.88 0.88 0.33
C ILE A 100 10.76 -0.61 0.62
N SER A 101 11.25 -1.03 1.79
CA SER A 101 11.07 -2.39 2.28
C SER A 101 10.06 -2.39 3.42
N ALA A 102 8.96 -3.13 3.27
CA ALA A 102 7.96 -3.32 4.31
C ALA A 102 7.51 -4.79 4.34
N ASN A 103 7.37 -5.37 5.54
CA ASN A 103 6.92 -6.77 5.72
C ASN A 103 7.70 -7.82 4.91
N LYS A 104 9.03 -7.66 4.78
CA LYS A 104 9.96 -8.49 3.97
C LYS A 104 9.82 -8.34 2.45
N TYR A 105 8.98 -7.41 2.00
CA TYR A 105 8.75 -7.13 0.60
C TYR A 105 9.35 -5.78 0.23
N THR A 106 9.94 -5.71 -0.96
CA THR A 106 10.37 -4.44 -1.54
C THR A 106 9.30 -3.95 -2.50
N TYR A 107 8.86 -2.71 -2.28
CA TYR A 107 7.95 -1.98 -3.14
C TYR A 107 8.74 -0.89 -3.85
N SER A 108 8.51 -0.73 -5.15
CA SER A 108 9.25 0.23 -5.97
C SER A 108 8.29 1.16 -6.71
N CYS A 109 8.78 2.33 -7.11
CA CYS A 109 8.06 3.18 -8.05
C CYS A 109 7.94 2.50 -9.42
N PHE A 110 6.84 2.76 -10.13
CA PHE A 110 6.54 2.24 -11.47
C PHE A 110 7.67 2.52 -12.46
N SER A 111 8.27 3.72 -12.39
CA SER A 111 9.41 4.11 -13.21
C SER A 111 10.68 3.30 -12.95
N SER A 112 10.78 2.64 -11.79
CA SER A 112 11.93 1.83 -11.40
C SER A 112 11.71 0.34 -11.69
N HIS A 113 10.52 -0.19 -11.38
CA HIS A 113 10.24 -1.61 -11.57
C HIS A 113 8.74 -1.90 -11.65
N LEU A 114 8.27 -2.37 -12.81
CA LEU A 114 6.85 -2.65 -13.08
C LEU A 114 6.23 -3.61 -12.04
N GLY A 115 6.81 -4.81 -11.86
CA GLY A 115 6.27 -5.82 -10.93
C GLY A 115 6.18 -5.35 -9.47
N ASN A 116 7.29 -4.87 -8.90
CA ASN A 116 7.34 -4.37 -7.52
C ASN A 116 6.52 -3.10 -7.28
N SER A 117 6.04 -2.43 -8.34
CA SER A 117 5.16 -1.26 -8.23
C SER A 117 3.68 -1.63 -8.28
N SER A 118 3.31 -2.77 -8.85
CA SER A 118 1.92 -3.17 -9.01
C SER A 118 1.44 -3.89 -7.76
N ILE A 119 0.38 -3.37 -7.15
CA ILE A 119 -0.08 -3.82 -5.84
C ILE A 119 -1.61 -3.90 -5.75
N GLN A 120 -2.08 -4.82 -4.91
CA GLN A 120 -3.43 -4.80 -4.35
C GLN A 120 -3.37 -4.13 -2.98
N PHE A 121 -4.30 -3.23 -2.69
CA PHE A 121 -4.33 -2.49 -1.43
C PHE A 121 -5.76 -2.22 -0.97
N TYR A 122 -5.91 -1.95 0.33
CA TYR A 122 -7.15 -1.46 0.90
C TYR A 122 -7.18 0.07 0.87
N ASP A 123 -8.29 0.64 0.42
CA ASP A 123 -8.62 2.02 0.77
C ASP A 123 -9.08 2.05 2.23
N ARG A 124 -8.37 2.82 3.07
CA ARG A 124 -8.64 2.92 4.50
C ARG A 124 -10.02 3.53 4.79
N PHE A 125 -10.53 4.40 3.93
CA PHE A 125 -11.76 5.15 4.20
C PHE A 125 -13.01 4.38 3.81
N THR A 126 -12.96 3.71 2.67
CA THR A 126 -14.08 2.94 2.12
C THR A 126 -13.99 1.44 2.46
N GLN A 127 -12.83 0.98 2.92
CA GLN A 127 -12.50 -0.44 3.12
C GLN A 127 -12.61 -1.28 1.84
N THR A 128 -12.64 -0.64 0.66
CA THR A 128 -12.70 -1.35 -0.62
C THR A 128 -11.31 -1.73 -1.12
N LEU A 129 -11.28 -2.81 -1.91
CA LEU A 129 -10.07 -3.31 -2.52
C LEU A 129 -9.80 -2.61 -3.84
N HIS A 130 -8.57 -2.14 -4.00
CA HIS A 130 -8.11 -1.51 -5.22
C HIS A 130 -6.83 -2.18 -5.74
N THR A 131 -6.54 -1.94 -7.00
CA THR A 131 -5.29 -2.33 -7.64
C THR A 131 -4.70 -1.12 -8.34
N GLY A 132 -3.39 -1.00 -8.34
CA GLY A 132 -2.73 0.13 -8.99
C GLY A 132 -1.23 0.02 -9.01
N PHE A 133 -0.59 1.06 -9.54
CA PHE A 133 0.85 1.22 -9.58
C PHE A 133 1.30 2.28 -8.57
N ILE A 134 2.35 1.98 -7.81
CA ILE A 134 3.01 2.95 -6.96
C ILE A 134 3.78 3.92 -7.87
N HIS A 135 3.37 5.17 -7.95
CA HIS A 135 4.07 6.18 -8.76
C HIS A 135 5.07 6.99 -7.96
N THR A 136 4.81 7.22 -6.68
CA THR A 136 5.68 8.01 -5.83
C THR A 136 5.67 7.44 -4.42
N ILE A 137 6.87 7.34 -3.83
CA ILE A 137 7.03 7.01 -2.43
C ILE A 137 7.65 8.22 -1.74
N LEU A 138 6.94 8.76 -0.76
CA LEU A 138 7.34 9.90 0.04
C LEU A 138 7.71 9.43 1.44
N GLN A 139 8.81 9.93 1.98
CA GLN A 139 9.20 9.72 3.36
C GLN A 139 9.40 11.06 4.04
N LEU A 140 8.77 11.24 5.19
CA LEU A 140 8.90 12.45 5.99
C LEU A 140 8.69 12.16 7.48
N PRO A 141 9.41 12.86 8.37
CA PRO A 141 9.17 12.80 9.80
C PRO A 141 7.87 13.51 10.13
N LEU A 142 6.95 12.80 10.77
CA LEU A 142 5.75 13.38 11.38
C LEU A 142 5.75 13.02 12.86
N GLU A 143 5.72 14.03 13.73
CA GLU A 143 5.74 13.84 15.19
C GLU A 143 6.93 12.98 15.67
N GLY A 144 8.11 13.19 15.07
CA GLY A 144 9.33 12.44 15.41
C GLY A 144 9.38 11.01 14.88
N ILE A 145 8.43 10.59 14.05
CA ILE A 145 8.40 9.25 13.43
C ILE A 145 8.57 9.39 11.92
N LEU A 146 9.55 8.70 11.35
CA LEU A 146 9.71 8.63 9.89
C LEU A 146 8.58 7.77 9.30
N GLN A 147 7.67 8.41 8.60
CA GLN A 147 6.53 7.76 7.95
C GLN A 147 6.76 7.69 6.44
N SER A 148 6.27 6.61 5.84
CA SER A 148 6.30 6.40 4.39
C SER A 148 4.89 6.42 3.84
N PHE A 149 4.67 7.22 2.81
CA PHE A 149 3.41 7.33 2.09
C PHE A 149 3.63 6.91 0.63
N LEU A 150 2.71 6.10 0.12
CA LEU A 150 2.71 5.65 -1.26
C LEU A 150 1.57 6.34 -1.99
N LEU A 151 1.91 7.07 -3.05
CA LEU A 151 0.94 7.62 -3.99
C LEU A 151 0.73 6.59 -5.08
N VAL A 152 -0.43 5.96 -5.04
CA VAL A 152 -0.81 4.85 -5.91
C VAL A 152 -1.82 5.33 -6.93
N GLN A 153 -1.50 5.17 -8.20
CA GLN A 153 -2.42 5.44 -9.29
C GLN A 153 -3.23 4.18 -9.55
N GLU A 154 -4.56 4.30 -9.47
CA GLU A 154 -5.44 3.15 -9.69
C GLU A 154 -5.30 2.62 -11.11
N HIS A 155 -5.40 1.32 -11.31
CA HIS A 155 -5.52 0.77 -12.65
C HIS A 155 -6.80 1.27 -13.33
N PHE A 156 -6.71 1.63 -14.61
CA PHE A 156 -7.85 2.11 -15.37
C PHE A 156 -8.85 0.98 -15.62
N SER A 157 -10.07 1.10 -15.07
CA SER A 157 -11.13 0.13 -15.30
C SER A 157 -11.67 0.27 -16.72
N LEU A 158 -11.77 -0.85 -17.44
CA LEU A 158 -12.31 -0.84 -18.80
C LEU A 158 -13.83 -0.66 -18.79
N PRO A 159 -14.41 -0.11 -19.87
CA PRO A 159 -15.86 -0.18 -20.07
C PRO A 159 -16.33 -1.64 -20.05
N PRO A 160 -17.52 -1.96 -19.49
CA PRO A 160 -17.99 -3.34 -19.37
C PRO A 160 -18.02 -4.11 -20.69
N ALA A 161 -18.34 -3.43 -21.80
CA ALA A 161 -18.34 -4.03 -23.13
C ALA A 161 -16.94 -4.48 -23.61
N GLU A 162 -15.88 -3.79 -23.18
CA GLU A 162 -14.49 -4.17 -23.50
C GLU A 162 -13.97 -5.21 -22.52
N GLU A 163 -14.30 -5.09 -21.23
CA GLU A 163 -13.91 -6.05 -20.21
C GLU A 163 -14.45 -7.45 -20.52
N GLN A 164 -15.72 -7.54 -20.97
CA GLN A 164 -16.39 -8.79 -21.38
C GLN A 164 -15.72 -9.52 -22.54
N LYS A 165 -14.86 -8.84 -23.31
CA LYS A 165 -14.10 -9.49 -24.38
C LYS A 165 -12.95 -10.34 -23.84
N ALA A 166 -12.42 -10.00 -22.66
CA ALA A 166 -11.36 -10.77 -22.04
C ALA A 166 -11.89 -12.09 -21.46
N PRO A 167 -11.13 -13.19 -21.54
CA PRO A 167 -11.60 -14.49 -21.08
C PRO A 167 -11.77 -14.58 -19.56
N TYR A 168 -11.11 -13.69 -18.80
CA TYR A 168 -10.99 -13.78 -17.34
C TYR A 168 -12.30 -13.60 -16.60
N ILE A 169 -13.29 -12.89 -17.17
CA ILE A 169 -14.63 -12.75 -16.55
C ILE A 169 -15.31 -14.12 -16.35
N LYS A 170 -15.01 -15.09 -17.23
CA LYS A 170 -15.58 -16.44 -17.15
C LYS A 170 -14.89 -17.32 -16.10
N TYR A 171 -13.77 -16.87 -15.53
CA TYR A 171 -12.91 -17.64 -14.63
C TYR A 171 -12.47 -16.80 -13.41
N PRO A 172 -13.41 -16.42 -12.53
CA PRO A 172 -13.11 -15.59 -11.35
C PRO A 172 -12.07 -16.22 -10.41
N GLU A 173 -11.90 -17.54 -10.42
CA GLU A 173 -10.93 -18.28 -9.63
C GLU A 173 -9.48 -17.93 -9.99
N LEU A 174 -9.24 -17.41 -11.20
CA LEU A 174 -7.92 -16.96 -11.63
C LEU A 174 -7.49 -15.66 -10.95
N MET A 175 -8.38 -14.98 -10.22
CA MET A 175 -8.07 -13.72 -9.53
C MET A 175 -7.39 -12.71 -10.46
N THR A 176 -7.92 -12.61 -11.67
CA THR A 176 -7.30 -11.88 -12.77
C THR A 176 -8.34 -10.98 -13.40
N ARG A 177 -7.94 -9.77 -13.78
CA ARG A 177 -8.77 -8.85 -14.55
C ARG A 177 -7.93 -8.17 -15.63
N ILE A 178 -8.61 -7.65 -16.64
CA ILE A 178 -8.00 -6.78 -17.63
C ILE A 178 -8.24 -5.31 -17.26
N VAL A 179 -7.23 -4.48 -17.44
CA VAL A 179 -7.27 -3.03 -17.17
C VAL A 179 -6.63 -2.27 -18.32
N GLY A 180 -6.95 -0.98 -18.46
CA GLY A 180 -6.29 -0.14 -19.45
C GLY A 180 -4.82 0.07 -19.09
N ALA A 181 -3.95 0.13 -20.10
CA ALA A 181 -2.54 0.49 -19.90
C ALA A 181 -2.36 1.98 -19.62
N ALA A 182 -3.32 2.81 -20.03
CA ALA A 182 -3.32 4.24 -19.74
C ALA A 182 -3.49 4.49 -18.22
N PRO A 183 -2.80 5.50 -17.68
CA PRO A 183 -2.94 5.89 -16.28
C PRO A 183 -4.38 6.35 -15.97
N SER A 184 -4.93 5.97 -14.81
CA SER A 184 -6.19 6.54 -14.33
C SER A 184 -5.98 7.91 -13.70
N ASN A 185 -7.01 8.76 -13.65
CA ASN A 185 -6.89 10.05 -12.94
C ASN A 185 -7.01 9.92 -11.41
N LYS A 186 -7.19 8.70 -10.89
CA LYS A 186 -7.45 8.47 -9.47
C LYS A 186 -6.16 8.11 -8.75
N ILE A 187 -5.78 8.95 -7.80
CA ILE A 187 -4.59 8.77 -6.95
C ILE A 187 -5.06 8.50 -5.52
N PHE A 188 -4.51 7.46 -4.92
CA PHE A 188 -4.67 7.14 -3.51
C PHE A 188 -3.37 7.45 -2.77
N VAL A 189 -3.49 8.00 -1.56
CA VAL A 189 -2.39 8.00 -0.59
C VAL A 189 -2.64 6.84 0.37
N ILE A 190 -1.66 5.94 0.47
CA ILE A 190 -1.71 4.82 1.40
C ILE A 190 -0.40 4.72 2.17
N GLU A 191 -0.44 3.98 3.28
CA GLU A 191 0.74 3.58 4.05
C GLU A 191 1.11 2.13 3.73
N PRO A 192 2.35 1.68 3.98
CA PRO A 192 2.78 0.32 3.67
C PRO A 192 1.87 -0.77 4.25
N GLN A 193 1.29 -0.56 5.44
CA GLN A 193 0.39 -1.54 6.06
C GLN A 193 -0.94 -1.74 5.32
N HIS A 194 -1.30 -0.86 4.39
CA HIS A 194 -2.52 -0.99 3.59
C HIS A 194 -2.30 -1.87 2.34
N ILE A 195 -1.05 -2.20 2.01
CA ILE A 195 -0.71 -3.09 0.91
C ILE A 195 -1.01 -4.53 1.31
N ILE A 196 -1.67 -5.25 0.43
CA ILE A 196 -2.06 -6.64 0.64
C ILE A 196 -1.05 -7.57 -0.04
N THR A 197 -0.77 -7.31 -1.32
CA THR A 197 0.12 -8.16 -2.10
C THR A 197 0.63 -7.44 -3.34
N HIS A 198 1.72 -7.95 -3.92
CA HIS A 198 2.13 -7.61 -5.27
C HIS A 198 1.22 -8.26 -6.31
N LEU A 199 1.08 -7.59 -7.44
CA LEU A 199 0.35 -8.11 -8.59
C LEU A 199 1.33 -8.61 -9.65
N THR A 200 0.96 -9.69 -10.32
CA THR A 200 1.59 -10.01 -11.60
C THR A 200 0.90 -9.21 -12.69
N THR A 201 1.68 -8.53 -13.53
CA THR A 201 1.18 -7.69 -14.61
C THR A 201 1.73 -8.17 -15.95
N LEU A 202 0.86 -8.39 -16.93
CA LEU A 202 1.23 -8.73 -18.29
C LEU A 202 0.70 -7.66 -19.25
N PHE A 203 1.61 -6.98 -19.94
CA PHE A 203 1.25 -6.01 -20.98
C PHE A 203 0.66 -6.71 -22.20
N GLN A 204 -0.37 -6.10 -22.78
CA GLN A 204 -1.04 -6.56 -23.98
C GLN A 204 -1.14 -5.42 -24.98
N THR A 205 -0.72 -5.69 -26.21
CA THR A 205 -0.82 -4.75 -27.32
C THR A 205 -2.28 -4.53 -27.71
N LYS A 206 -2.55 -3.41 -28.39
CA LYS A 206 -3.85 -3.15 -28.99
C LYS A 206 -4.27 -4.32 -29.90
N GLY A 207 -5.55 -4.66 -29.87
CA GLY A 207 -6.15 -5.76 -30.63
C GLY A 207 -6.21 -7.09 -29.88
N THR A 208 -5.45 -7.26 -28.79
CA THR A 208 -5.60 -8.44 -27.93
C THR A 208 -7.04 -8.52 -27.39
N TYR A 209 -7.66 -9.69 -27.50
CA TYR A 209 -9.08 -9.93 -27.19
C TYR A 209 -10.07 -9.04 -27.99
N GLY A 210 -9.63 -8.38 -29.07
CA GLY A 210 -10.48 -7.44 -29.81
C GLY A 210 -10.69 -6.09 -29.11
N ILE A 211 -9.79 -5.72 -28.19
CA ILE A 211 -9.80 -4.43 -27.48
C ILE A 211 -8.94 -3.43 -28.25
N PRO A 212 -9.44 -2.22 -28.61
CA PRO A 212 -8.76 -1.33 -29.56
C PRO A 212 -7.59 -0.53 -28.98
N PHE A 213 -7.23 -0.74 -27.71
CA PHE A 213 -6.17 -0.02 -27.01
C PHE A 213 -5.32 -0.97 -26.17
N GLU A 214 -4.17 -0.48 -25.70
CA GLU A 214 -3.23 -1.23 -24.88
C GLU A 214 -3.82 -1.52 -23.49
N THR A 215 -3.54 -2.71 -22.98
CA THR A 215 -4.10 -3.19 -21.71
C THR A 215 -3.03 -3.86 -20.85
N TYR A 216 -3.29 -3.98 -19.56
CA TYR A 216 -2.60 -4.91 -18.68
C TYR A 216 -3.58 -6.00 -18.23
N VAL A 217 -3.07 -7.23 -18.17
CA VAL A 217 -3.69 -8.30 -17.40
C VAL A 217 -3.05 -8.27 -16.02
N VAL A 218 -3.86 -8.04 -14.99
CA VAL A 218 -3.38 -7.97 -13.60
C VAL A 218 -3.94 -9.13 -12.80
N CYS A 219 -3.07 -9.83 -12.09
CA CYS A 219 -3.40 -11.03 -11.32
C CYS A 219 -3.01 -10.85 -9.86
N TRP A 220 -3.99 -11.00 -8.96
CA TRP A 220 -3.80 -10.98 -7.50
C TRP A 220 -3.85 -12.37 -6.87
N GLY A 221 -3.70 -13.44 -7.66
CA GLY A 221 -3.64 -14.82 -7.15
C GLY A 221 -2.48 -15.09 -6.17
N LEU A 222 -1.52 -14.17 -6.06
CA LEU A 222 -0.48 -14.20 -5.02
C LEU A 222 -0.99 -13.83 -3.63
N ASN A 223 -2.19 -13.25 -3.53
CA ASN A 223 -2.87 -13.01 -2.27
C ASN A 223 -3.32 -14.36 -1.66
N ARG A 224 -2.49 -14.91 -0.77
CA ARG A 224 -2.76 -16.17 -0.06
C ARG A 224 -3.54 -15.98 1.25
N GLY A 225 -4.12 -14.81 1.49
CA GLY A 225 -4.82 -14.50 2.74
C GLY A 225 -3.92 -14.53 3.98
N ARG A 226 -2.61 -14.43 3.80
CA ARG A 226 -1.64 -14.38 4.91
C ARG A 226 -1.56 -12.93 5.37
N LYS A 227 -2.19 -12.63 6.52
CA LYS A 227 -1.90 -11.45 7.32
C LYS A 227 -0.86 -11.82 8.36
#